data_AF-A0A9P7J6K8-F1
#
_entry.id   AF-A0A9P7J6K8-F1
#
_cell.length_a   1.000
_cell.length_b   1.000
_cell.length_c   1.000
_cell.angle_alpha   90.00
_cell.angle_beta   90.00
_cell.angle_gamma   90.00
#
_symmetry.space_group_name_H-M   'P 1'
#
loop_
_entity.id
_entity.type
_entity.pdbx_description
1 polymer ?
#
loop_
_entity_poly.entity_id
_entity_poly.type
_entity_poly.pdbx_seq_one_letter_code
_entity_poly.pdbx_strand_id
1 'polypeptide(L)'
;MVPALYKSIATQPHNSIFALRDANESIRINPSLTGYIAKGIALYGKRQFQDATKVFDLAFRSADGVASTTHLLFLIKACCSFIAHSALHYESQAIALFNANKHDEAMLRVQELVTDFPDTDLLACRVVETYLRVQLGTLALSSWSRKLEAVNHFTSAVKASVFFSKSPIHRMYGDFTVLFGWDLESLWLTAHKQLCRALMRAGKIGEAFTTFQSTMEACDEATRSSLCAWFAERLQYATSCPWRHSPLREQSLLRFEMQKYFVRLLDITFNA
;
A
#
# COMPACT_ATOMS: atom_id res chain seq x y z
N MET A 1 -18.08 -13.33 0.97
CA MET A 1 -19.13 -12.38 1.43
C MET A 1 -18.53 -11.05 1.93
N VAL A 2 -17.47 -11.07 2.75
CA VAL A 2 -16.81 -9.86 3.31
C VAL A 2 -16.23 -8.87 2.28
N PRO A 3 -15.53 -9.28 1.18
CA PRO A 3 -14.95 -8.32 0.23
C PRO A 3 -15.99 -7.47 -0.52
N ALA A 4 -17.13 -8.08 -0.85
CA ALA A 4 -18.25 -7.40 -1.51
C ALA A 4 -18.95 -6.40 -0.57
N LEU A 5 -19.02 -6.73 0.73
CA LEU A 5 -19.56 -5.85 1.76
C LEU A 5 -18.67 -4.60 1.93
N TYR A 6 -17.35 -4.76 2.00
CA TYR A 6 -16.43 -3.63 2.19
C TYR A 6 -16.46 -2.64 1.03
N LYS A 7 -16.37 -3.13 -0.21
CA LYS A 7 -16.42 -2.29 -1.42
C LYS A 7 -17.75 -1.54 -1.56
N SER A 8 -18.85 -2.15 -1.13
CA SER A 8 -20.20 -1.55 -1.13
C SER A 8 -20.38 -0.47 -0.05
N ILE A 9 -19.82 -0.67 1.14
CA ILE A 9 -19.89 0.29 2.26
C ILE A 9 -18.99 1.51 2.01
N ALA A 10 -17.78 1.30 1.45
CA ALA A 10 -16.82 2.38 1.21
C ALA A 10 -17.25 3.36 0.09
N THR A 11 -18.11 2.92 -0.82
CA THR A 11 -18.48 3.71 -2.02
C THR A 11 -19.84 4.38 -1.93
N GLN A 12 -20.74 3.95 -1.04
CA GLN A 12 -22.09 4.50 -0.93
C GLN A 12 -22.55 4.60 0.53
N PRO A 13 -22.75 5.81 1.08
CA PRO A 13 -23.19 6.02 2.46
C PRO A 13 -24.52 5.32 2.77
N HIS A 14 -25.40 5.17 1.79
CA HIS A 14 -26.71 4.53 1.92
C HIS A 14 -26.62 3.02 2.22
N ASN A 15 -25.54 2.35 1.80
CA ASN A 15 -25.34 0.92 2.04
C ASN A 15 -24.84 0.62 3.46
N SER A 16 -24.28 1.62 4.15
CA SER A 16 -23.78 1.47 5.53
C SER A 16 -24.89 1.16 6.55
N ILE A 17 -26.14 1.57 6.28
CA ILE A 17 -27.29 1.28 7.14
C ILE A 17 -27.65 -0.20 7.09
N PHE A 18 -27.74 -0.77 5.87
CA PHE A 18 -28.01 -2.19 5.69
C PHE A 18 -26.87 -3.04 6.23
N ALA A 19 -25.62 -2.65 5.97
CA ALA A 19 -24.46 -3.34 6.53
C ALA A 19 -24.44 -3.36 8.06
N LEU A 20 -24.81 -2.25 8.72
CA LEU A 20 -24.87 -2.21 10.18
C LEU A 20 -25.98 -3.12 10.73
N ARG A 21 -27.15 -3.14 10.08
CA ARG A 21 -28.24 -4.03 10.45
C ARG A 21 -27.82 -5.49 10.33
N ASP A 22 -27.23 -5.87 9.21
CA ASP A 22 -26.80 -7.24 8.94
C ASP A 22 -25.69 -7.66 9.91
N ALA A 23 -24.76 -6.77 10.23
CA ALA A 23 -23.71 -7.03 11.22
C ALA A 23 -24.28 -7.20 12.65
N ASN A 24 -25.25 -6.36 13.04
CA ASN A 24 -25.94 -6.52 14.32
C ASN A 24 -26.70 -7.85 14.41
N GLU A 25 -27.38 -8.24 13.32
CA GLU A 25 -28.11 -9.50 13.27
C GLU A 25 -27.16 -10.71 13.31
N SER A 26 -26.03 -10.64 12.61
CA SER A 26 -24.98 -11.65 12.69
C SER A 26 -24.46 -11.83 14.12
N ILE A 27 -24.17 -10.73 14.83
CA ILE A 27 -23.73 -10.79 16.24
C ILE A 27 -24.84 -11.33 17.14
N ARG A 28 -26.12 -11.00 16.87
CA ARG A 28 -27.27 -11.49 17.65
C ARG A 28 -27.44 -13.01 17.51
N ILE A 29 -27.29 -13.53 16.31
CA ILE A 29 -27.42 -14.97 16.02
C ILE A 29 -26.22 -15.73 16.60
N ASN A 30 -25.00 -15.26 16.32
CA ASN A 30 -23.78 -15.87 16.82
C ASN A 30 -22.69 -14.81 16.97
N PRO A 31 -22.41 -14.35 18.20
CA PRO A 31 -21.31 -13.42 18.46
C PRO A 31 -19.99 -14.01 17.96
N SER A 32 -19.41 -13.35 16.96
CA SER A 32 -18.17 -13.80 16.32
C SER A 32 -17.29 -12.60 16.00
N LEU A 33 -15.99 -12.86 15.94
CA LEU A 33 -14.98 -11.91 15.48
C LEU A 33 -15.43 -11.18 14.20
N THR A 34 -15.82 -11.95 13.19
CA THR A 34 -16.25 -11.42 11.88
C THR A 34 -17.48 -10.53 12.01
N GLY A 35 -18.44 -10.90 12.87
CA GLY A 35 -19.62 -10.08 13.16
C GLY A 35 -19.23 -8.73 13.78
N TYR A 36 -18.33 -8.72 14.77
CA TYR A 36 -17.83 -7.48 15.37
C TYR A 36 -17.01 -6.65 14.37
N ILE A 37 -16.14 -7.25 13.58
CA ILE A 37 -15.38 -6.54 12.52
C ILE A 37 -16.35 -5.87 11.52
N ALA A 38 -17.33 -6.62 11.03
CA ALA A 38 -18.32 -6.10 10.08
C ALA A 38 -19.13 -4.93 10.68
N LYS A 39 -19.51 -5.03 11.96
CA LYS A 39 -20.20 -3.95 12.68
C LYS A 39 -19.31 -2.72 12.82
N GLY A 40 -18.06 -2.90 13.21
CA GLY A 40 -17.09 -1.81 13.31
C GLY A 40 -16.90 -1.07 11.98
N ILE A 41 -16.74 -1.82 10.88
CA ILE A 41 -16.64 -1.25 9.51
C ILE A 41 -17.92 -0.50 9.12
N ALA A 42 -19.10 -1.07 9.39
CA ALA A 42 -20.37 -0.44 9.05
C ALA A 42 -20.59 0.87 9.85
N LEU A 43 -20.24 0.88 11.14
CA LEU A 43 -20.23 2.08 11.97
C LEU A 43 -19.26 3.13 11.43
N TYR A 44 -18.11 2.69 10.90
CA TYR A 44 -17.14 3.56 10.24
C TYR A 44 -17.71 4.22 8.99
N GLY A 45 -18.37 3.45 8.13
CA GLY A 45 -19.09 3.96 6.96
C GLY A 45 -20.17 4.99 7.33
N LYS A 46 -20.77 4.86 8.51
CA LYS A 46 -21.72 5.82 9.11
C LYS A 46 -21.09 6.99 9.84
N ARG A 47 -19.75 7.08 9.90
CA ARG A 47 -19.00 8.09 10.67
C ARG A 47 -19.28 8.04 12.18
N GLN A 48 -19.72 6.89 12.71
CA GLN A 48 -19.94 6.65 14.14
C GLN A 48 -18.67 6.07 14.77
N PHE A 49 -17.60 6.85 14.73
CA PHE A 49 -16.24 6.38 14.99
C PHE A 49 -16.04 5.83 16.40
N GLN A 50 -16.57 6.51 17.43
CA GLN A 50 -16.49 6.05 18.83
C GLN A 50 -17.12 4.67 19.04
N ASP A 51 -18.28 4.44 18.42
CA ASP A 51 -18.98 3.17 18.54
C ASP A 51 -18.25 2.08 17.75
N ALA A 52 -17.67 2.43 16.59
CA ALA A 52 -16.81 1.53 15.84
C ALA A 52 -15.61 1.07 16.69
N THR A 53 -14.93 2.00 17.37
CA THR A 53 -13.80 1.70 18.25
C THR A 53 -14.19 0.72 19.36
N LYS A 54 -15.29 0.99 20.07
CA LYS A 54 -15.79 0.08 21.13
C LYS A 54 -16.07 -1.33 20.59
N VAL A 55 -16.62 -1.42 19.38
CA VAL A 55 -16.90 -2.70 18.73
C VAL A 55 -15.61 -3.43 18.36
N PHE A 56 -14.57 -2.73 17.90
CA PHE A 56 -13.26 -3.34 17.66
C PHE A 56 -12.56 -3.77 18.96
N ASP A 57 -12.74 -3.03 20.05
CA ASP A 57 -12.24 -3.44 21.38
C ASP A 57 -12.91 -4.74 21.84
N LEU A 58 -14.22 -4.86 21.63
CA LEU A 58 -14.95 -6.10 21.91
C LEU A 58 -14.47 -7.24 21.02
N ALA A 59 -14.28 -6.97 19.73
CA ALA A 59 -13.72 -7.94 18.79
C ALA A 59 -12.34 -8.45 19.28
N PHE A 60 -11.47 -7.52 19.71
CA PHE A 60 -10.14 -7.82 20.22
C PHE A 60 -10.18 -8.71 21.46
N ARG A 61 -11.04 -8.38 22.44
CA ARG A 61 -11.20 -9.20 23.65
C ARG A 61 -11.76 -10.59 23.34
N SER A 62 -12.60 -10.72 22.30
CA SER A 62 -13.19 -12.00 21.89
C SER A 62 -12.26 -12.91 21.09
N ALA A 63 -11.05 -12.45 20.74
CA ALA A 63 -10.11 -13.19 19.90
C ALA A 63 -9.27 -14.26 20.63
N ASP A 64 -9.48 -14.45 21.95
CA ASP A 64 -8.85 -15.48 22.80
C ASP A 64 -7.33 -15.70 22.59
N GLY A 65 -6.60 -14.64 22.21
CA GLY A 65 -5.14 -14.69 22.09
C GLY A 65 -4.60 -15.42 20.86
N VAL A 66 -5.43 -15.70 19.84
CA VAL A 66 -4.92 -16.22 18.55
C VAL A 66 -4.13 -15.10 17.86
N ALA A 67 -2.80 -15.18 17.92
CA ALA A 67 -1.88 -14.11 17.52
C ALA A 67 -2.14 -13.51 16.12
N SER A 68 -2.59 -14.30 15.14
CA SER A 68 -2.95 -13.81 13.80
C SER A 68 -4.21 -12.93 13.79
N THR A 69 -5.20 -13.28 14.61
CA THR A 69 -6.43 -12.51 14.78
C THR A 69 -6.20 -11.24 15.58
N THR A 70 -5.33 -11.29 16.60
CA THR A 70 -4.91 -10.13 17.37
C THR A 70 -4.25 -9.07 16.48
N HIS A 71 -3.34 -9.46 15.58
CA HIS A 71 -2.69 -8.55 14.63
C HIS A 71 -3.67 -7.97 13.60
N LEU A 72 -4.59 -8.77 13.08
CA LEU A 72 -5.61 -8.31 12.15
C LEU A 72 -6.55 -7.30 12.79
N LEU A 73 -7.03 -7.59 14.00
CA LEU A 73 -7.86 -6.68 14.78
C LEU A 73 -7.11 -5.43 15.20
N PHE A 74 -5.84 -5.56 15.53
CA PHE A 74 -4.96 -4.44 15.81
C PHE A 74 -4.86 -3.52 14.60
N LEU A 75 -4.71 -4.07 13.39
CA LEU A 75 -4.61 -3.31 12.16
C LEU A 75 -5.96 -2.74 11.70
N ILE A 76 -7.07 -3.45 11.89
CA ILE A 76 -8.43 -2.93 11.65
C ILE A 76 -8.80 -1.83 12.66
N LYS A 77 -8.46 -2.02 13.94
CA LYS A 77 -8.57 -0.98 14.98
C LYS A 77 -7.67 0.21 14.64
N ALA A 78 -6.49 -0.03 14.05
CA ALA A 78 -5.60 1.00 13.53
C ALA A 78 -6.15 1.76 12.32
N CYS A 79 -7.07 1.15 11.57
CA CYS A 79 -7.84 1.79 10.51
C CYS A 79 -9.00 2.66 11.00
N CYS A 80 -9.38 2.58 12.29
CA CYS A 80 -10.68 3.08 12.75
C CYS A 80 -10.68 4.12 13.89
N SER A 81 -9.55 4.75 14.23
CA SER A 81 -9.52 5.78 15.28
C SER A 81 -9.15 7.16 14.73
N PHE A 82 -10.16 7.92 14.29
CA PHE A 82 -10.07 9.38 14.29
C PHE A 82 -11.47 9.98 14.52
N ILE A 83 -11.58 10.85 15.54
CA ILE A 83 -12.76 11.59 16.05
C ILE A 83 -13.30 11.06 17.40
N ALA A 84 -12.45 11.12 18.42
CA ALA A 84 -12.85 11.36 19.81
C ALA A 84 -11.66 12.01 20.52
N HIS A 85 -11.86 13.19 21.09
CA HIS A 85 -10.80 14.01 21.68
C HIS A 85 -10.15 13.37 22.92
N SER A 86 -8.84 13.60 23.03
CA SER A 86 -8.01 13.74 24.25
C SER A 86 -7.80 12.55 25.20
N ALA A 87 -6.51 12.25 25.38
CA ALA A 87 -5.84 11.55 26.49
C ALA A 87 -6.18 10.05 26.70
N LEU A 88 -5.14 9.22 26.53
CA LEU A 88 -5.05 7.76 26.77
C LEU A 88 -5.65 6.84 25.68
N HIS A 89 -4.95 6.67 24.55
CA HIS A 89 -4.77 5.36 23.90
C HIS A 89 -3.82 5.47 22.70
N TYR A 90 -2.56 5.05 22.91
CA TYR A 90 -1.56 4.88 21.85
C TYR A 90 -1.73 3.47 21.29
N GLU A 91 -1.70 3.31 19.96
CA GLU A 91 -1.43 2.05 19.21
C GLU A 91 -2.04 2.03 17.79
N SER A 92 -3.09 2.83 17.49
CA SER A 92 -3.96 2.44 16.37
C SER A 92 -4.51 3.59 15.51
N GLN A 93 -3.65 4.34 14.82
CA GLN A 93 -4.11 5.51 14.03
C GLN A 93 -3.62 5.54 12.57
N ALA A 94 -2.68 4.67 12.15
CA ALA A 94 -1.94 4.82 10.91
C ALA A 94 -2.81 5.02 9.65
N ILE A 95 -3.61 4.02 9.28
CA ILE A 95 -4.34 4.03 8.00
C ILE A 95 -5.57 4.96 8.07
N ALA A 96 -6.16 5.14 9.26
CA ALA A 96 -7.22 6.11 9.49
C ALA A 96 -6.73 7.54 9.21
N LEU A 97 -5.60 7.89 9.82
CA LEU A 97 -4.91 9.16 9.59
C LEU A 97 -4.56 9.29 8.11
N PHE A 98 -4.10 8.21 7.48
CA PHE A 98 -3.82 8.21 6.05
C PHE A 98 -5.05 8.58 5.22
N ASN A 99 -6.19 7.94 5.45
CA ASN A 99 -7.44 8.22 4.75
C ASN A 99 -8.02 9.62 5.10
N ALA A 100 -7.70 10.14 6.28
CA ALA A 100 -8.01 11.49 6.71
C ALA A 100 -6.98 12.54 6.22
N ASN A 101 -6.09 12.17 5.29
CA ASN A 101 -5.04 13.04 4.73
C ASN A 101 -4.00 13.53 5.77
N LYS A 102 -3.85 12.81 6.88
CA LYS A 102 -2.86 13.00 7.96
C LYS A 102 -1.72 11.98 7.84
N HIS A 103 -1.06 11.98 6.68
CA HIS A 103 -0.14 10.91 6.30
C HIS A 103 1.16 10.83 7.14
N ASP A 104 1.61 11.93 7.74
CA ASP A 104 2.81 11.92 8.59
C ASP A 104 2.51 11.26 9.94
N GLU A 105 1.40 11.65 10.57
CA GLU A 105 0.89 10.99 11.77
C GLU A 105 0.64 9.50 11.48
N ALA A 106 0.15 9.18 10.27
CA ALA A 106 -0.08 7.81 9.85
C ALA A 106 1.19 6.95 9.90
N MET A 107 2.26 7.46 9.28
CA MET A 107 3.55 6.79 9.19
C MET A 107 4.25 6.69 10.55
N LEU A 108 4.18 7.75 11.35
CA LEU A 108 4.74 7.76 12.71
C LEU A 108 4.16 6.61 13.54
N ARG A 109 2.87 6.36 13.42
CA ARG A 109 2.18 5.31 14.17
C ARG A 109 2.60 3.90 13.78
N VAL A 110 2.88 3.66 12.49
CA VAL A 110 3.46 2.38 12.05
C VAL A 110 4.86 2.18 12.65
N GLN A 111 5.61 3.26 12.84
CA GLN A 111 6.95 3.20 13.43
C GLN A 111 6.90 2.98 14.94
N GLU A 112 6.05 3.73 15.66
CA GLU A 112 5.80 3.56 17.10
C GLU A 112 5.35 2.13 17.43
N LEU A 113 4.53 1.52 16.57
CA LEU A 113 4.11 0.13 16.74
C LEU A 113 5.28 -0.84 16.84
N VAL A 114 6.30 -0.65 16.01
CA VAL A 114 7.48 -1.51 15.99
C VAL A 114 8.38 -1.27 17.21
N THR A 115 8.40 -0.05 17.74
CA THR A 115 9.23 0.29 18.92
C THR A 115 8.59 -0.12 20.23
N ASP A 116 7.28 0.07 20.35
CA ASP A 116 6.57 -0.04 21.62
C ASP A 116 6.15 -1.49 21.92
N PHE A 117 6.08 -2.34 20.89
CA PHE A 117 5.62 -3.72 20.98
C PHE A 117 6.61 -4.67 20.30
N PRO A 118 7.65 -5.14 21.01
CA PRO A 118 8.72 -5.97 20.43
C PRO A 118 8.23 -7.34 19.93
N ASP A 119 7.09 -7.82 20.43
CA ASP A 119 6.46 -9.08 20.00
C ASP A 119 5.52 -8.90 18.79
N THR A 120 5.42 -7.68 18.23
CA THR A 120 4.58 -7.44 17.05
C THR A 120 5.12 -8.18 15.84
N ASP A 121 4.20 -8.66 15.00
CA ASP A 121 4.50 -9.14 13.66
C ASP A 121 5.13 -8.02 12.82
N LEU A 122 6.47 -7.96 12.88
CA LEU A 122 7.28 -7.01 12.15
C LEU A 122 7.02 -7.10 10.65
N LEU A 123 6.72 -8.30 10.13
CA LEU A 123 6.44 -8.51 8.71
C LEU A 123 5.13 -7.82 8.33
N ALA A 124 4.08 -7.95 9.14
CA ALA A 124 2.82 -7.22 8.93
C ALA A 124 3.04 -5.70 8.95
N CYS A 125 3.83 -5.20 9.90
CA CYS A 125 4.17 -3.77 9.98
C CYS A 125 4.88 -3.29 8.71
N ARG A 126 5.84 -4.05 8.19
CA ARG A 126 6.54 -3.72 6.93
C ARG A 126 5.64 -3.78 5.71
N VAL A 127 4.68 -4.71 5.66
CA VAL A 127 3.68 -4.77 4.58
C VAL A 127 2.82 -3.51 4.58
N VAL A 128 2.30 -3.12 5.75
CA VAL A 128 1.51 -1.89 5.92
C VAL A 128 2.35 -0.66 5.56
N GLU A 129 3.56 -0.55 6.09
CA GLU A 129 4.48 0.55 5.80
C GLU A 129 4.72 0.69 4.29
N THR A 130 5.02 -0.43 3.61
CA THR A 130 5.25 -0.46 2.17
C THR A 130 4.02 0.03 1.43
N TYR A 131 2.83 -0.48 1.77
CA TYR A 131 1.58 -0.09 1.13
C TYR A 131 1.33 1.42 1.27
N LEU A 132 1.42 1.96 2.49
CA LEU A 132 1.19 3.39 2.73
C LEU A 132 2.22 4.26 1.98
N ARG A 133 3.48 3.84 1.92
CA ARG A 133 4.51 4.53 1.13
C ARG A 133 4.21 4.49 -0.37
N VAL A 134 3.70 3.38 -0.91
CA VAL A 134 3.25 3.30 -2.31
C VAL A 134 2.09 4.26 -2.57
N GLN A 135 1.13 4.35 -1.64
CA GLN A 135 0.01 5.29 -1.76
C GLN A 135 0.48 6.76 -1.71
N LEU A 136 1.39 7.11 -0.78
CA LEU A 136 1.96 8.46 -0.72
C LEU A 136 2.76 8.82 -1.95
N GLY A 137 3.59 7.88 -2.42
CA GLY A 137 4.32 8.05 -3.66
C GLY A 137 3.38 8.30 -4.83
N THR A 138 2.25 7.59 -4.91
CA THR A 138 1.25 7.74 -5.97
C THR A 138 0.56 9.10 -5.91
N LEU A 139 0.18 9.56 -4.71
CA LEU A 139 -0.37 10.89 -4.49
C LEU A 139 0.62 11.98 -4.88
N ALA A 140 1.88 11.89 -4.44
CA ALA A 140 2.94 12.83 -4.81
C ALA A 140 3.23 12.82 -6.32
N LEU A 141 3.21 11.64 -6.95
CA LEU A 141 3.48 11.47 -8.38
C LEU A 141 2.40 12.10 -9.28
N SER A 142 1.19 12.30 -8.75
CA SER A 142 0.10 13.01 -9.44
C SER A 142 0.36 14.52 -9.54
N SER A 143 1.19 15.08 -8.65
CA SER A 143 1.59 16.48 -8.66
C SER A 143 2.89 16.70 -9.42
N TRP A 144 2.91 17.70 -10.32
CA TRP A 144 4.10 18.00 -11.13
C TRP A 144 5.29 18.50 -10.29
N SER A 145 5.03 19.20 -9.18
CA SER A 145 6.07 19.78 -8.33
C SER A 145 6.66 18.82 -7.30
N ARG A 146 6.02 17.66 -7.06
CA ARG A 146 6.38 16.73 -5.96
C ARG A 146 7.09 15.47 -6.45
N LYS A 147 7.81 15.55 -7.57
CA LYS A 147 8.53 14.41 -8.18
C LYS A 147 9.56 13.78 -7.24
N LEU A 148 10.35 14.60 -6.53
CA LEU A 148 11.37 14.10 -5.60
C LEU A 148 10.75 13.44 -4.37
N GLU A 149 9.64 13.97 -3.88
CA GLU A 149 8.89 13.37 -2.78
C GLU A 149 8.32 12.00 -3.16
N ALA A 150 7.78 11.87 -4.37
CA ALA A 150 7.35 10.58 -4.90
C ALA A 150 8.51 9.57 -4.93
N VAL A 151 9.69 9.97 -5.42
CA VAL A 151 10.91 9.14 -5.41
C VAL A 151 11.26 8.71 -3.98
N ASN A 152 11.23 9.63 -3.00
CA ASN A 152 11.55 9.32 -1.61
C ASN A 152 10.58 8.30 -1.00
N HIS A 153 9.28 8.45 -1.26
CA HIS A 153 8.26 7.51 -0.78
C HIS A 153 8.42 6.13 -1.43
N PHE A 154 8.57 6.04 -2.74
CA PHE A 154 8.77 4.74 -3.40
C PHE A 154 10.10 4.08 -3.04
N THR A 155 11.17 4.86 -2.82
CA THR A 155 12.44 4.35 -2.31
C THR A 155 12.26 3.74 -0.93
N SER A 156 11.51 4.41 -0.05
CA SER A 156 11.19 3.89 1.28
C SER A 156 10.32 2.63 1.19
N ALA A 157 9.37 2.58 0.27
CA ALA A 157 8.54 1.39 0.02
C ALA A 157 9.39 0.20 -0.44
N VAL A 158 10.31 0.41 -1.39
CA VAL A 158 11.24 -0.63 -1.87
C VAL A 158 12.12 -1.14 -0.72
N LYS A 159 12.66 -0.26 0.11
CA LYS A 159 13.45 -0.66 1.29
C LYS A 159 12.64 -1.50 2.28
N ALA A 160 11.40 -1.09 2.57
CA ALA A 160 10.51 -1.84 3.47
C ALA A 160 10.07 -3.19 2.87
N SER A 161 10.00 -3.31 1.54
CA SER A 161 9.54 -4.52 0.86
C SER A 161 10.60 -5.63 0.73
N VAL A 162 11.89 -5.30 0.92
CA VAL A 162 12.98 -6.29 0.94
C VAL A 162 12.66 -7.44 1.91
N PHE A 163 12.06 -7.12 3.06
CA PHE A 163 11.71 -8.07 4.12
C PHE A 163 10.71 -9.15 3.72
N PHE A 164 9.92 -8.92 2.67
CA PHE A 164 8.89 -9.85 2.24
C PHE A 164 8.94 -10.21 0.75
N SER A 165 10.01 -9.83 0.06
CA SER A 165 10.18 -10.10 -1.38
C SER A 165 10.05 -11.58 -1.77
N LYS A 166 10.39 -12.49 -0.85
CA LYS A 166 10.31 -13.96 -1.03
C LYS A 166 9.19 -14.61 -0.21
N SER A 167 8.47 -13.84 0.58
CA SER A 167 7.45 -14.34 1.49
C SER A 167 6.09 -14.36 0.80
N PRO A 168 5.26 -15.40 0.99
CA PRO A 168 3.92 -15.47 0.40
C PRO A 168 2.93 -14.59 1.17
N ILE A 169 3.19 -13.28 1.23
CA ILE A 169 2.43 -12.32 2.05
C ILE A 169 0.95 -12.26 1.71
N HIS A 170 0.57 -12.55 0.46
CA HIS A 170 -0.83 -12.64 0.04
C HIS A 170 -1.58 -13.79 0.74
N ARG A 171 -0.87 -14.85 1.15
CA ARG A 171 -1.44 -15.96 1.94
C ARG A 171 -1.47 -15.63 3.41
N MET A 172 -0.39 -15.03 3.92
CA MET A 172 -0.25 -14.70 5.34
C MET A 172 -1.20 -13.59 5.78
N TYR A 173 -1.41 -12.60 4.91
CA TYR A 173 -2.20 -11.40 5.17
C TYR A 173 -3.34 -11.25 4.16
N GLY A 174 -3.90 -12.38 3.70
CA GLY A 174 -5.03 -12.38 2.75
C GLY A 174 -6.23 -11.59 3.25
N ASP A 175 -6.37 -11.45 4.57
CA ASP A 175 -7.39 -10.61 5.18
C ASP A 175 -7.23 -9.12 4.82
N PHE A 176 -6.02 -8.58 4.57
CA PHE A 176 -5.89 -7.20 4.07
C PHE A 176 -6.37 -7.06 2.63
N THR A 177 -6.17 -8.08 1.80
CA THR A 177 -6.73 -8.11 0.45
C THR A 177 -8.25 -8.06 0.51
N VAL A 178 -8.85 -8.88 1.38
CA VAL A 178 -10.30 -8.95 1.56
C VAL A 178 -10.87 -7.66 2.15
N LEU A 179 -10.24 -7.14 3.20
CA LEU A 179 -10.75 -6.02 3.99
C LEU A 179 -10.43 -4.68 3.38
N PHE A 180 -9.28 -4.50 2.72
CA PHE A 180 -8.86 -3.19 2.23
C PHE A 180 -8.73 -3.15 0.70
N GLY A 181 -8.95 -4.28 0.01
CA GLY A 181 -8.75 -4.38 -1.44
C GLY A 181 -7.27 -4.26 -1.83
N TRP A 182 -6.36 -4.61 -0.94
CA TRP A 182 -4.92 -4.52 -1.19
C TRP A 182 -4.46 -5.62 -2.15
N ASP A 183 -3.74 -5.26 -3.19
CA ASP A 183 -3.05 -6.22 -4.04
C ASP A 183 -1.69 -6.57 -3.43
N LEU A 184 -1.72 -7.48 -2.45
CA LEU A 184 -0.50 -7.94 -1.78
C LEU A 184 0.38 -8.84 -2.66
N GLU A 185 -0.22 -9.50 -3.65
CA GLU A 185 0.52 -10.37 -4.57
C GLU A 185 1.46 -9.55 -5.44
N SER A 186 1.00 -8.39 -5.92
CA SER A 186 1.82 -7.49 -6.74
C SER A 186 2.50 -6.36 -5.97
N LEU A 187 2.33 -6.24 -4.63
CA LEU A 187 2.76 -5.07 -3.86
C LEU A 187 4.26 -4.75 -4.02
N TRP A 188 5.12 -5.76 -3.88
CA TRP A 188 6.57 -5.60 -4.03
C TRP A 188 6.93 -5.12 -5.45
N LEU A 189 6.35 -5.75 -6.47
CA LEU A 189 6.59 -5.40 -7.87
C LEU A 189 6.05 -4.01 -8.21
N THR A 190 4.89 -3.66 -7.65
CA THR A 190 4.26 -2.35 -7.79
C THR A 190 5.15 -1.26 -7.19
N ALA A 191 5.74 -1.47 -6.01
CA ALA A 191 6.67 -0.50 -5.42
C ALA A 191 7.87 -0.22 -6.34
N HIS A 192 8.48 -1.26 -6.92
CA HIS A 192 9.62 -1.11 -7.84
C HIS A 192 9.22 -0.44 -9.16
N LYS A 193 8.11 -0.86 -9.78
CA LYS A 193 7.57 -0.22 -11.00
C LYS A 193 7.31 1.28 -10.76
N GLN A 194 6.69 1.63 -9.64
CA GLN A 194 6.41 3.03 -9.34
C GLN A 194 7.68 3.83 -9.00
N LEU A 195 8.68 3.22 -8.36
CA LEU A 195 9.99 3.86 -8.16
C LEU A 195 10.66 4.19 -9.50
N CYS A 196 10.76 3.22 -10.41
CA CYS A 196 11.29 3.45 -11.76
C CYS A 196 10.54 4.58 -12.47
N ARG A 197 9.21 4.58 -12.39
CA ARG A 197 8.36 5.64 -12.96
C ARG A 197 8.64 7.02 -12.36
N ALA A 198 8.80 7.10 -11.04
CA ALA A 198 9.08 8.35 -10.35
C ALA A 198 10.48 8.88 -10.70
N LEU A 199 11.49 8.00 -10.75
CA LEU A 199 12.85 8.34 -11.16
C LEU A 199 12.91 8.87 -12.59
N MET A 200 12.23 8.21 -13.54
CA MET A 200 12.10 8.71 -14.92
C MET A 200 11.44 10.10 -14.96
N ARG A 201 10.35 10.32 -14.20
CA ARG A 201 9.68 11.63 -14.15
C ARG A 201 10.54 12.73 -13.52
N ALA A 202 11.44 12.36 -12.63
CA ALA A 202 12.42 13.24 -12.00
C ALA A 202 13.69 13.46 -12.86
N GLY A 203 13.78 12.88 -14.07
CA GLY A 203 14.95 12.99 -14.95
C GLY A 203 16.13 12.09 -14.55
N LYS A 204 15.96 11.22 -13.54
CA LYS A 204 16.98 10.31 -13.00
C LYS A 204 16.98 8.97 -13.74
N ILE A 205 17.22 8.98 -15.05
CA ILE A 205 17.10 7.78 -15.91
C ILE A 205 18.11 6.68 -15.51
N GLY A 206 19.35 7.04 -15.19
CA GLY A 206 20.36 6.07 -14.76
C GLY A 206 19.95 5.29 -13.50
N GLU A 207 19.46 6.01 -12.47
CA GLU A 207 18.93 5.39 -11.24
C GLU A 207 17.72 4.49 -11.54
N ALA A 208 16.83 4.91 -12.45
CA ALA A 208 15.67 4.12 -12.86
C ALA A 208 16.09 2.79 -13.50
N PHE A 209 17.12 2.82 -14.36
CA PHE A 209 17.64 1.62 -15.01
C PHE A 209 18.32 0.67 -14.01
N THR A 210 19.16 1.19 -13.11
CA THR A 210 19.78 0.37 -12.05
C THR A 210 18.72 -0.29 -11.16
N THR A 211 17.67 0.46 -10.79
CA THR A 211 16.54 -0.08 -10.02
C THR A 211 15.83 -1.20 -10.78
N PHE A 212 15.56 -0.99 -12.08
CA PHE A 212 14.93 -1.97 -12.94
C PHE A 212 15.76 -3.26 -13.07
N GLN A 213 17.07 -3.16 -13.31
CA GLN A 213 17.96 -4.32 -13.39
C GLN A 213 17.98 -5.12 -12.10
N SER A 214 18.16 -4.45 -10.96
CA SER A 214 18.13 -5.11 -9.65
C SER A 214 16.80 -5.82 -9.39
N THR A 215 15.69 -5.23 -9.86
CA THR A 215 14.36 -5.86 -9.76
C THR A 215 14.29 -7.11 -10.64
N MET A 216 14.79 -7.07 -11.88
CA MET A 216 14.79 -8.21 -12.80
C MET A 216 15.58 -9.41 -12.25
N GLU A 217 16.72 -9.14 -11.61
CA GLU A 217 17.57 -10.16 -10.98
C GLU A 217 16.87 -10.85 -9.81
N ALA A 218 15.92 -10.16 -9.14
CA ALA A 218 15.16 -10.71 -8.02
C ALA A 218 13.87 -11.46 -8.44
N CYS A 219 13.49 -11.41 -9.73
CA CYS A 219 12.23 -11.96 -10.24
C CYS A 219 12.40 -13.33 -10.91
N ASP A 220 11.33 -14.14 -10.86
CA ASP A 220 11.16 -15.29 -11.74
C ASP A 220 11.02 -14.87 -13.22
N GLU A 221 11.12 -15.83 -14.15
CA GLU A 221 11.10 -15.59 -15.59
C GLU A 221 9.81 -14.92 -16.10
N ALA A 222 8.65 -15.35 -15.58
CA ALA A 222 7.36 -14.82 -15.99
C ALA A 222 7.21 -13.36 -15.54
N THR A 223 7.59 -13.08 -14.29
CA THR A 223 7.60 -11.72 -13.75
C THR A 223 8.61 -10.83 -14.50
N ARG A 224 9.77 -11.37 -14.87
CA ARG A 224 10.80 -10.65 -15.63
C ARG A 224 10.32 -10.25 -17.01
N SER A 225 9.69 -11.18 -17.74
CA SER A 225 9.08 -10.91 -19.05
C SER A 225 8.03 -9.80 -18.98
N SER A 226 7.14 -9.84 -17.97
CA SER A 226 6.15 -8.79 -17.73
C SER A 226 6.79 -7.44 -17.41
N LEU A 227 7.87 -7.44 -16.62
CA LEU A 227 8.58 -6.22 -16.22
C LEU A 227 9.31 -5.59 -17.42
N CYS A 228 9.95 -6.39 -18.29
CA CYS A 228 10.59 -5.94 -19.52
C CYS A 228 9.59 -5.25 -20.46
N ALA A 229 8.43 -5.90 -20.72
CA ALA A 229 7.39 -5.32 -21.55
C ALA A 229 6.88 -3.98 -20.99
N TRP A 230 6.63 -3.92 -19.68
CA TRP A 230 6.21 -2.69 -19.00
C TRP A 230 7.25 -1.58 -19.11
N PHE A 231 8.54 -1.89 -18.93
CA PHE A 231 9.60 -0.88 -18.98
C PHE A 231 9.83 -0.35 -20.40
N ALA A 232 9.79 -1.23 -21.41
CA ALA A 232 9.89 -0.85 -22.82
C ALA A 232 8.76 0.12 -23.24
N GLU A 233 7.51 -0.16 -22.86
CA GLU A 233 6.37 0.73 -23.11
C GLU A 233 6.60 2.12 -22.49
N ARG A 234 7.14 2.17 -21.26
CA ARG A 234 7.38 3.43 -20.54
C ARG A 234 8.55 4.22 -21.12
N LEU A 235 9.61 3.56 -21.56
CA LEU A 235 10.71 4.20 -22.29
C LEU A 235 10.22 4.79 -23.61
N GLN A 236 9.39 4.06 -24.35
CA GLN A 236 8.79 4.56 -25.59
C GLN A 236 7.90 5.78 -25.34
N TYR A 237 7.13 5.78 -24.24
CA TYR A 237 6.35 6.94 -23.84
C TYR A 237 7.23 8.15 -23.45
N ALA A 238 8.31 7.91 -22.71
CA ALA A 238 9.24 8.95 -22.27
C ALA A 238 10.05 9.57 -23.43
N THR A 239 10.28 8.81 -24.51
CA THR A 239 10.97 9.26 -25.73
C THR A 239 10.03 9.95 -26.72
N SER A 240 8.76 9.54 -26.79
CA SER A 240 7.76 10.10 -27.70
C SER A 240 7.11 11.40 -27.19
N CYS A 241 7.04 11.61 -25.87
CA CYS A 241 6.57 12.88 -25.31
C CYS A 241 7.68 13.96 -25.44
N PRO A 242 7.43 15.07 -26.15
CA PRO A 242 8.34 16.20 -26.12
C PRO A 242 8.34 16.75 -24.70
N TRP A 243 9.48 16.68 -24.01
CA TRP A 243 9.68 17.33 -22.71
C TRP A 243 9.58 18.84 -22.92
N ARG A 244 8.34 19.37 -22.90
CA ARG A 244 8.00 20.72 -23.37
C ARG A 244 8.68 21.84 -22.57
N HIS A 245 9.42 21.50 -21.51
CA HIS A 245 10.06 22.43 -20.58
C HIS A 245 11.53 22.10 -20.25
N SER A 246 12.15 21.08 -20.86
CA SER A 246 13.58 20.78 -20.61
C SER A 246 14.46 21.39 -21.70
N PRO A 247 15.63 22.00 -21.36
CA PRO A 247 16.57 22.53 -22.33
C PRO A 247 16.95 21.50 -23.40
N LEU A 248 17.06 21.94 -24.66
CA LEU A 248 17.36 21.08 -25.83
C LEU A 248 18.61 20.19 -25.64
N ARG A 249 19.59 20.65 -24.86
CA ARG A 249 20.83 19.92 -24.56
C ARG A 249 20.60 18.73 -23.62
N GLU A 250 19.67 18.83 -22.68
CA GLU A 250 19.30 17.71 -21.81
C GLU A 250 18.51 16.66 -22.58
N GLN A 251 17.65 17.07 -23.51
CA GLN A 251 16.85 16.15 -24.32
C GLN A 251 17.71 15.26 -25.23
N SER A 252 18.77 15.81 -25.81
CA SER A 252 19.69 15.07 -26.68
C SER A 252 20.53 14.06 -25.89
N LEU A 253 21.02 14.44 -24.70
CA LEU A 253 21.71 13.52 -23.80
C LEU A 253 20.79 12.40 -23.28
N LEU A 254 19.56 12.74 -22.88
CA LEU A 254 18.56 11.77 -22.44
C LEU A 254 18.20 10.77 -23.54
N ARG A 255 18.05 11.22 -24.80
CA ARG A 255 17.82 10.32 -25.95
C ARG A 255 18.99 9.37 -26.16
N PHE A 256 20.23 9.87 -26.09
CA PHE A 256 21.42 9.06 -26.27
C PHE A 256 21.56 8.00 -25.17
N GLU A 257 21.35 8.40 -23.91
CA GLU A 257 21.36 7.45 -22.78
C GLU A 257 20.22 6.43 -22.89
N MET A 258 19.01 6.86 -23.26
CA MET A 258 17.90 5.93 -23.49
C MET A 258 18.16 4.93 -24.63
N GLN A 259 18.86 5.32 -25.69
CA GLN A 259 19.28 4.39 -26.75
C GLN A 259 20.27 3.34 -26.23
N LYS A 260 21.25 3.73 -25.41
CA LYS A 260 22.17 2.75 -24.78
C LYS A 260 21.42 1.74 -23.93
N TYR A 261 20.44 2.21 -23.14
CA TYR A 261 19.63 1.33 -22.30
C TYR A 261 18.69 0.45 -23.11
N PHE A 262 18.13 0.95 -24.21
CA PHE A 262 17.28 0.16 -25.10
C PHE A 262 18.03 -0.99 -25.77
N VAL A 263 19.24 -0.74 -26.28
CA VAL A 263 20.09 -1.80 -26.85
C VAL A 263 20.41 -2.87 -25.79
N ARG A 264 20.80 -2.45 -24.58
CA ARG A 264 21.02 -3.40 -23.47
C ARG A 264 19.76 -4.17 -23.08
N LEU A 265 18.59 -3.55 -23.14
CA LEU A 265 17.32 -4.23 -22.88
C LEU A 265 17.08 -5.31 -23.92
N LEU A 266 17.25 -4.99 -25.22
CA LEU A 266 17.13 -5.94 -26.32
C LEU A 266 18.09 -7.11 -26.13
N ASP A 267 19.35 -6.85 -25.79
CA ASP A 267 20.33 -7.91 -25.53
C ASP A 267 19.88 -8.86 -24.40
N ILE A 268 19.23 -8.34 -23.35
CA ILE A 268 18.70 -9.18 -22.26
C ILE A 268 17.48 -9.99 -22.73
N THR A 269 16.56 -9.38 -23.48
CA THR A 269 15.35 -10.08 -23.98
C THR A 269 15.63 -11.12 -25.07
N PHE A 270 16.69 -10.96 -25.88
CA PHE A 270 17.00 -11.88 -26.98
C PHE A 270 17.98 -12.99 -26.58
N ASN A 271 18.70 -12.86 -25.46
CA ASN A 271 19.64 -13.85 -24.96
C ASN A 271 19.14 -14.67 -23.75
N ALA A 272 17.91 -14.41 -23.27
CA ALA A 272 17.23 -15.17 -22.22
C ALA A 272 16.21 -16.14 -22.83
#